data_AF-A0AAE4H6A5-F1
#
_entry.id   AF-A0AAE4H6A5-F1
#
_cell.length_a   1.000
_cell.length_b   1.000
_cell.length_c   1.000
_cell.angle_alpha   90.00
_cell.angle_beta   90.00
_cell.angle_gamma   90.00
#
_symmetry.space_group_name_H-M   'P 1'
#
loop_
_entity.id
_entity.type
_entity.pdbx_description
1 polymer ?
#
loop_
_entity_poly.entity_id
_entity_poly.type
_entity_poly.pdbx_seq_one_letter_code
_entity_poly.pdbx_strand_id
1 'polypeptide(L)'
;MSNALLFTGDAKRWLIAMSLLAALSGCALQPGSGQLMAGGAVHGSQGKPLDANLSGFLEQAPPGAVTELPQSPWGPGAVVLAEAPYAAASGRVCRQLRVETSRGVVTPQVACESATGWEAKRLVTEVRSGGAR
;
A
#
# COMPACT_ATOMS: atom_id res chain seq x y z
N MET A 1 -55.12 -10.55 52.65
CA MET A 1 -54.78 -10.48 51.22
C MET A 1 -54.03 -9.18 51.03
N SER A 2 -52.70 -9.26 51.09
CA SER A 2 -51.83 -8.11 51.32
C SER A 2 -51.28 -7.53 50.02
N ASN A 3 -51.13 -6.22 50.10
CA ASN A 3 -50.89 -5.21 49.09
C ASN A 3 -49.47 -5.23 48.48
N ALA A 4 -49.41 -4.79 47.22
CA ALA A 4 -48.53 -3.73 46.71
C ALA A 4 -46.99 -3.91 46.61
N LEU A 5 -46.52 -3.74 45.36
CA LEU A 5 -45.43 -2.86 44.92
C LEU A 5 -43.98 -3.27 45.22
N LEU A 6 -43.44 -4.15 44.37
CA LEU A 6 -42.04 -4.13 43.94
C LEU A 6 -42.11 -4.41 42.43
N PHE A 7 -41.84 -3.48 41.52
CA PHE A 7 -40.54 -3.37 40.84
C PHE A 7 -40.65 -2.30 39.73
N THR A 8 -40.93 -1.05 40.08
CA THR A 8 -41.01 0.07 39.11
C THR A 8 -39.67 0.81 38.92
N GLY A 9 -38.58 0.33 39.52
CA GLY A 9 -37.23 0.91 39.41
C GLY A 9 -36.29 0.25 38.39
N ASP A 10 -36.59 -0.98 37.97
CA ASP A 10 -35.67 -1.79 37.13
C ASP A 10 -35.86 -1.61 35.63
N ALA A 11 -37.05 -1.19 35.18
CA ALA A 11 -37.33 -1.03 33.75
C ALA A 11 -36.42 0.00 33.07
N LYS A 12 -36.11 1.11 33.74
CA LYS A 12 -35.22 2.16 33.21
C LYS A 12 -33.76 1.69 33.16
N ARG A 13 -33.31 0.91 34.15
CA ARG A 13 -31.96 0.33 34.19
C ARG A 13 -31.79 -0.75 33.12
N TRP A 14 -32.83 -1.56 32.91
CA TRP A 14 -32.87 -2.55 31.83
C TRP A 14 -32.87 -1.93 30.43
N LEU A 15 -33.62 -0.83 30.23
CA LEU A 15 -33.64 -0.12 28.95
C LEU A 15 -32.29 0.51 28.60
N ILE A 16 -31.56 1.04 29.60
CA ILE A 16 -30.21 1.59 29.39
C ILE A 16 -29.19 0.48 29.10
N ALA A 17 -29.28 -0.66 29.79
CA ALA A 17 -28.40 -1.80 29.54
C ALA A 17 -28.60 -2.37 28.13
N MET A 18 -29.85 -2.48 27.66
CA MET A 18 -30.17 -2.93 26.31
C MET A 18 -29.70 -1.95 25.23
N SER A 19 -29.78 -0.62 25.45
CA SER A 19 -29.29 0.36 24.47
C SER A 19 -27.77 0.37 24.34
N LEU A 20 -27.04 0.16 25.44
CA LEU A 20 -25.58 0.01 25.44
C LEU A 20 -25.15 -1.26 24.68
N LEU A 21 -25.84 -2.40 24.89
CA LEU A 21 -25.56 -3.63 24.13
C LEU A 21 -25.86 -3.49 22.63
N ALA A 22 -26.91 -2.76 22.25
CA ALA A 22 -27.25 -2.50 20.85
C ALA A 22 -26.26 -1.56 20.16
N ALA A 23 -25.65 -0.61 20.89
CA ALA A 23 -24.62 0.27 20.33
C ALA A 23 -23.30 -0.47 20.03
N LEU A 24 -23.04 -1.60 20.71
CA LEU A 24 -21.84 -2.43 20.52
C LEU A 24 -21.99 -3.49 19.41
N SER A 25 -23.21 -3.80 18.95
CA SER A 25 -23.45 -4.83 17.93
C SER A 25 -23.43 -4.32 16.47
N GLY A 26 -23.07 -3.06 16.24
CA GLY A 26 -23.10 -2.41 14.93
C GLY A 26 -21.93 -2.68 13.98
N CYS A 27 -20.92 -3.49 14.33
CA CYS A 27 -19.72 -3.67 13.48
C CYS A 27 -19.59 -5.02 12.75
N ALA A 28 -20.58 -5.92 12.80
CA ALA A 28 -20.38 -7.29 12.29
C ALA A 28 -21.42 -7.84 11.29
N LEU A 29 -22.49 -7.13 10.94
CA LEU A 29 -23.48 -7.64 9.99
C LEU A 29 -23.65 -6.71 8.79
N GLN A 30 -22.86 -6.96 7.76
CA GLN A 30 -23.08 -6.44 6.42
C GLN A 30 -23.56 -7.59 5.52
N PRO A 31 -24.87 -7.69 5.21
CA PRO A 31 -25.39 -8.75 4.39
C PRO A 31 -25.07 -8.48 2.92
N GLY A 32 -24.13 -9.25 2.37
CA GLY A 32 -24.00 -9.51 0.93
C GLY A 32 -23.17 -8.51 0.11
N SER A 33 -21.87 -8.78 -0.03
CA SER A 33 -21.16 -8.95 -1.33
C SER A 33 -19.65 -8.86 -1.12
N GLY A 34 -18.92 -9.92 -1.46
CA GLY A 34 -17.49 -9.91 -1.80
C GLY A 34 -16.50 -9.52 -0.70
N GLN A 35 -15.88 -10.53 -0.08
CA GLN A 35 -14.45 -10.55 0.23
C GLN A 35 -13.86 -9.26 0.87
N LEU A 36 -14.13 -9.05 2.16
CA LEU A 36 -13.42 -8.09 3.00
C LEU A 36 -11.95 -8.53 3.18
N MET A 37 -11.10 -8.12 2.25
CA MET A 37 -9.68 -7.89 2.52
C MET A 37 -9.59 -6.60 3.33
N ALA A 38 -9.26 -6.72 4.62
CA ALA A 38 -8.90 -5.59 5.46
C ALA A 38 -7.59 -4.99 4.91
N GLY A 39 -7.72 -3.87 4.21
CA GLY A 39 -6.64 -3.19 3.51
C GLY A 39 -7.13 -2.79 2.13
N GLY A 40 -7.39 -1.49 1.93
CA GLY A 40 -7.82 -0.96 0.64
C GLY A 40 -6.77 -1.26 -0.43
N ALA A 41 -6.92 -2.40 -1.10
CA ALA A 41 -6.20 -2.70 -2.31
C ALA A 41 -6.76 -1.74 -3.36
N VAL A 42 -6.16 -0.55 -3.47
CA VAL A 42 -6.28 0.24 -4.68
C VAL A 42 -5.82 -0.71 -5.78
N HIS A 43 -6.76 -1.12 -6.63
CA HIS A 43 -6.47 -1.95 -7.81
C HIS A 43 -5.57 -1.09 -8.69
N GLY A 44 -4.25 -1.19 -8.44
CA GLY A 44 -3.27 -0.27 -8.96
C GLY A 44 -3.31 -0.31 -10.47
N SER A 45 -3.35 0.86 -11.10
CA SER A 45 -3.20 0.96 -12.55
C SER A 45 -2.00 0.12 -13.02
N GLN A 46 -2.17 -0.56 -14.15
CA GLN A 46 -1.08 -1.33 -14.75
C GLN A 46 0.12 -0.39 -14.96
N GLY A 47 1.29 -0.88 -14.55
CA GLY A 47 2.51 -0.08 -14.61
C GLY A 47 3.02 -0.05 -16.03
N LYS A 48 3.98 0.82 -16.32
CA LYS A 48 4.64 0.75 -17.62
C LYS A 48 5.64 -0.40 -17.59
N PRO A 49 5.51 -1.43 -18.44
CA PRO A 49 6.47 -2.52 -18.47
C PRO A 49 7.87 -1.98 -18.79
N LEU A 50 8.86 -2.50 -18.07
CA LEU A 50 10.27 -2.24 -18.35
C LEU A 50 10.74 -3.19 -19.45
N ASP A 51 11.76 -2.79 -20.21
CA ASP A 51 12.38 -3.68 -21.17
C ASP A 51 13.13 -4.83 -20.47
N ALA A 52 13.56 -5.81 -21.26
CA ALA A 52 14.23 -7.00 -20.76
C ALA A 52 15.60 -6.70 -20.11
N ASN A 53 16.32 -5.67 -20.57
CA ASN A 53 17.62 -5.31 -20.03
C ASN A 53 17.46 -4.75 -18.61
N LEU A 54 16.59 -3.74 -18.47
CA LEU A 54 16.33 -3.14 -17.16
C LEU A 54 15.66 -4.15 -16.21
N SER A 55 14.75 -5.00 -16.69
CA SER A 55 14.15 -6.06 -15.87
C SER A 55 15.21 -7.03 -15.36
N GLY A 56 16.06 -7.56 -16.24
CA GLY A 56 17.13 -8.48 -15.85
C GLY A 56 18.16 -7.85 -14.90
N PHE A 57 18.46 -6.56 -15.09
CA PHE A 57 19.27 -5.79 -14.13
C PHE A 57 18.60 -5.75 -12.76
N LEU A 58 17.31 -5.40 -12.66
CA LEU A 58 16.62 -5.29 -11.37
C LEU A 58 16.47 -6.62 -10.64
N GLU A 59 16.37 -7.74 -11.36
CA GLU A 59 16.35 -9.10 -10.79
C GLU A 59 17.65 -9.47 -10.06
N GLN A 60 18.79 -9.02 -10.59
CA GLN A 60 20.12 -9.47 -10.13
C GLN A 60 20.89 -8.38 -9.37
N ALA A 61 20.47 -7.12 -9.48
CA ALA A 61 21.20 -5.98 -8.94
C ALA A 61 21.28 -6.03 -7.41
N PRO A 62 22.48 -6.00 -6.80
CA PRO A 62 22.59 -5.76 -5.36
C PRO A 62 22.09 -4.35 -5.00
N PRO A 63 21.79 -4.07 -3.71
CA PRO A 63 21.44 -2.73 -3.27
C PRO A 63 22.54 -1.71 -3.62
N GLY A 64 22.17 -0.61 -4.26
CA GLY A 64 23.09 0.44 -4.70
C GLY A 64 23.72 0.21 -6.07
N ALA A 65 23.39 -0.87 -6.78
CA ALA A 65 23.87 -1.09 -8.14
C ALA A 65 23.40 0.01 -9.09
N VAL A 66 24.22 0.32 -10.10
CA VAL A 66 23.97 1.37 -11.09
C VAL A 66 24.04 0.76 -12.49
N THR A 67 23.15 1.21 -13.38
CA THR A 67 23.18 0.89 -14.81
C THR A 67 22.88 2.12 -15.65
N GLU A 68 23.43 2.19 -16.86
CA GLU A 68 23.11 3.21 -17.84
C GLU A 68 22.27 2.63 -18.97
N LEU A 69 21.20 3.33 -19.32
CA LEU A 69 20.24 2.88 -20.31
C LEU A 69 20.20 3.87 -21.47
N PRO A 70 20.56 3.45 -22.70
CA PRO A 70 20.41 4.28 -23.90
C PRO A 70 18.97 4.74 -24.10
N GLN A 71 18.01 3.86 -23.79
CA GLN A 71 16.58 4.13 -23.80
C GLN A 71 15.97 3.62 -22.50
N SER A 72 15.10 4.44 -21.88
CA SER A 72 14.37 4.04 -20.68
C SER A 72 12.96 4.66 -20.69
N PRO A 73 12.04 4.18 -19.83
CA PRO A 73 10.74 4.81 -19.64
C PRO A 73 10.79 6.26 -19.18
N TRP A 74 11.91 6.69 -18.59
CA TRP A 74 12.12 8.04 -18.05
C TRP A 74 12.87 8.98 -19.02
N GLY A 75 13.26 8.48 -20.19
CA GLY A 75 13.99 9.23 -21.21
C GLY A 75 15.26 8.51 -21.69
N PRO A 76 15.90 9.02 -22.75
CA PRO A 76 17.16 8.47 -23.24
C PRO A 76 18.33 8.81 -22.32
N GLY A 77 19.34 7.93 -22.31
CA GLY A 77 20.58 8.13 -21.52
C GLY A 77 20.32 8.23 -20.02
N ALA A 78 19.43 7.37 -19.50
CA ALA A 78 19.09 7.40 -18.08
C ALA A 78 20.10 6.58 -17.28
N VAL A 79 20.63 7.16 -16.20
CA VAL A 79 21.44 6.45 -15.21
C VAL A 79 20.52 6.05 -14.07
N VAL A 80 20.43 4.75 -13.81
CA VAL A 80 19.50 4.18 -12.82
C VAL A 80 20.30 3.55 -11.70
N LEU A 81 20.08 4.04 -10.48
CA LEU A 81 20.54 3.39 -9.26
C LEU A 81 19.39 2.61 -8.63
N ALA A 82 19.60 1.33 -8.35
CA ALA A 82 18.61 0.44 -7.73
C ALA A 82 18.85 0.31 -6.22
N GLU A 83 17.87 0.69 -5.40
CA GLU A 83 17.91 0.50 -3.95
C GLU A 83 17.54 -0.95 -3.56
N ALA A 84 17.55 -1.27 -2.26
CA ALA A 84 17.19 -2.61 -1.80
C ALA A 84 15.74 -2.98 -2.19
N PRO A 85 15.47 -4.27 -2.51
CA PRO A 85 14.10 -4.75 -2.66
C PRO A 85 13.32 -4.69 -1.34
N TYR A 86 12.04 -4.36 -1.44
CA TYR A 86 11.10 -4.31 -0.33
C TYR A 86 9.76 -4.94 -0.72
N ALA A 87 9.10 -5.57 0.24
CA ALA A 87 7.74 -6.08 0.05
C ALA A 87 6.73 -4.91 0.13
N ALA A 88 5.99 -4.68 -0.95
CA ALA A 88 4.94 -3.67 -0.98
C ALA A 88 3.61 -4.24 -0.49
N ALA A 89 2.70 -3.35 -0.05
CA ALA A 89 1.35 -3.73 0.38
C ALA A 89 0.53 -4.46 -0.70
N SER A 90 0.90 -4.33 -1.98
CA SER A 90 0.29 -5.11 -3.06
C SER A 90 0.74 -6.58 -3.11
N GLY A 91 1.57 -7.04 -2.18
CA GLY A 91 2.15 -8.39 -2.18
C GLY A 91 3.22 -8.61 -3.25
N ARG A 92 3.72 -7.53 -3.87
CA ARG A 92 4.79 -7.57 -4.88
C ARG A 92 6.10 -7.12 -4.27
N VAL A 93 7.21 -7.67 -4.76
CA VAL A 93 8.52 -7.09 -4.49
C VAL A 93 8.67 -5.83 -5.34
N CYS A 94 9.08 -4.73 -4.71
CA CYS A 94 9.35 -3.48 -5.37
C CYS A 94 10.72 -2.95 -4.98
N ARG A 95 11.26 -2.03 -5.79
CA ARG A 95 12.52 -1.35 -5.57
C ARG A 95 12.32 0.14 -5.81
N GLN A 96 12.86 0.96 -4.92
CA GLN A 96 13.05 2.37 -5.20
C GLN A 96 14.24 2.52 -6.15
N LEU A 97 14.07 3.40 -7.13
CA LEU A 97 15.11 3.72 -8.10
C LEU A 97 15.39 5.22 -8.01
N ARG A 98 16.67 5.59 -8.14
CA ARG A 98 17.06 6.98 -8.41
C ARG A 98 17.46 7.07 -9.87
N VAL A 99 16.73 7.88 -10.62
CA VAL A 99 16.92 8.01 -12.06
C VAL A 99 17.42 9.41 -12.37
N GLU A 100 18.63 9.47 -12.92
CA GLU A 100 19.22 10.66 -13.50
C GLU A 100 19.04 10.60 -15.02
N THR A 101 18.72 11.73 -15.65
CA THR A 101 18.55 11.82 -17.11
C THR A 101 19.41 12.94 -17.64
N SER A 102 19.49 13.11 -18.97
CA SER A 102 20.20 14.22 -19.63
C SER A 102 19.78 15.62 -19.17
N ARG A 103 18.63 15.76 -18.51
CA ARG A 103 18.20 17.02 -17.85
C ARG A 103 18.89 17.27 -16.49
N GLY A 104 19.72 16.35 -16.01
CA GLY A 104 20.45 16.44 -14.74
C GLY A 104 19.60 16.29 -13.49
N VAL A 105 18.30 16.00 -13.62
CA VAL A 105 17.39 15.87 -12.48
C VAL A 105 17.36 14.43 -12.00
N VAL A 106 17.79 14.19 -10.76
CA VAL A 106 17.62 12.90 -10.08
C VAL A 106 16.20 12.83 -9.54
N THR A 107 15.41 11.88 -10.04
CA THR A 107 14.03 11.67 -9.60
C THR A 107 13.85 10.31 -8.93
N PRO A 108 13.14 10.24 -7.79
CA PRO A 108 12.79 8.96 -7.19
C PRO A 108 11.69 8.29 -8.04
N GLN A 109 11.89 7.02 -8.33
CA GLN A 109 10.97 6.18 -9.10
C GLN A 109 10.76 4.86 -8.36
N VAL A 110 9.73 4.10 -8.72
CA VAL A 110 9.48 2.76 -8.18
C VAL A 110 9.30 1.79 -9.32
N ALA A 111 9.95 0.64 -9.22
CA ALA A 111 9.67 -0.51 -10.06
C ALA A 111 9.19 -1.68 -9.18
N CYS A 112 8.23 -2.45 -9.66
CA CYS A 112 7.72 -3.63 -8.98
C CYS A 112 7.74 -4.83 -9.91
N GLU A 113 7.98 -6.02 -9.35
CA GLU A 113 7.86 -7.28 -10.07
C GLU A 113 6.42 -7.51 -10.56
N SER A 114 6.31 -8.09 -11.75
CA SER A 114 5.09 -8.54 -12.38
C SER A 114 5.30 -9.95 -12.96
N ALA A 115 4.24 -10.56 -13.49
CA ALA A 115 4.32 -11.92 -14.05
C ALA A 115 5.26 -12.03 -15.26
N THR A 116 5.59 -10.91 -15.91
CA THR A 116 6.38 -10.88 -17.15
C THR A 116 7.69 -10.09 -17.02
N GLY A 117 8.12 -9.76 -15.79
CA GLY A 117 9.33 -8.98 -15.53
C GLY A 117 9.08 -7.86 -14.53
N TRP A 118 9.63 -6.67 -14.77
CA TRP A 118 9.44 -5.52 -13.89
C TRP A 118 8.58 -4.43 -14.56
N GLU A 119 7.82 -3.70 -13.75
CA GLU A 119 6.99 -2.57 -14.19
C GLU A 119 7.32 -1.30 -13.41
N ALA A 120 7.49 -0.18 -14.11
CA ALA A 120 7.51 1.13 -13.49
C ALA A 120 6.12 1.50 -12.95
N LYS A 121 6.09 1.93 -11.69
CA LYS A 121 4.90 2.46 -11.02
C LYS A 121 5.12 3.91 -10.64
N ARG A 122 4.02 4.67 -10.62
CA ARG A 122 4.03 6.03 -10.10
C ARG A 122 4.28 5.98 -8.59
N LEU A 123 5.28 6.71 -8.12
CA LEU A 123 5.48 6.97 -6.70
C LEU A 123 4.32 7.84 -6.19
N VAL A 124 3.55 7.35 -5.21
CA VAL A 124 2.39 8.06 -4.64
C VAL A 124 2.78 8.80 -3.36
N THR A 125 3.66 8.21 -2.56
CA THR A 125 4.22 8.81 -1.35
C THR A 125 5.71 8.52 -1.29
N GLU A 126 6.50 9.54 -0.97
CA GLU A 126 7.89 9.35 -0.59
C GLU A 126 8.00 9.37 0.94
N VAL A 127 8.69 8.38 1.52
CA VAL A 127 9.06 8.45 2.92
C VAL A 127 10.23 9.41 3.01
N ARG A 128 9.94 10.69 3.24
CA ARG A 128 10.97 11.68 3.51
C ARG A 128 11.49 11.43 4.92
N SER A 129 12.65 10.81 5.06
CA SER A 129 13.35 10.71 6.33
C SER A 129 13.83 12.10 6.76
N GLY A 130 12.93 12.89 7.33
CA GLY A 130 13.19 14.19 7.92
C GLY A 130 13.17 14.06 9.44
N GLY A 131 14.35 14.03 10.07
CA GLY A 131 14.50 14.30 11.50
C GLY A 131 15.20 13.19 12.30
N ALA A 132 16.52 13.35 12.45
CA ALA A 132 17.26 13.06 13.68
C ALA A 132 18.67 13.63 13.50
N ARG A 133 18.82 14.93 13.73
CA ARG A 133 20.09 15.55 14.15
C ARG A 133 19.79 16.34 15.41
#